data_AF-A0A1B6KHK1-F1
#
_entry.id   AF-A0A1B6KHK1-F1
#
_cell.length_a   1.000
_cell.length_b   1.000
_cell.length_c   1.000
_cell.angle_alpha   90.00
_cell.angle_beta   90.00
_cell.angle_gamma   90.00
#
_symmetry.space_group_name_H-M   'P 1'
#
loop_
_entity.id
_entity.type
_entity.pdbx_description
1 polymer ?
#
loop_
_entity_poly.entity_id
_entity_poly.type
_entity_poly.pdbx_seq_one_letter_code
_entity_poly.pdbx_strand_id
1 'polypeptide(L)'
;YVYRGGLYRVPTGDYLGEMTDELIEYGPGSYIAEFVSGGPKTYAYLVWSTNKNAFVEVCKIKGLTLNLKASKKLNFAKLKEMVLSEVKSSLEITENRIRRTKDKNVVTVEETKIFKITGPKRKFDCDHGTLPYGYSKRKAHSA
;
A
#
# COMPACT_ATOMS: atom_id res chain seq x y z
N TYR A 1 13.04 0.55 7.91
CA TYR A 1 13.95 0.45 9.08
C TYR A 1 14.82 1.68 9.09
N VAL A 2 14.95 2.38 10.22
CA VAL A 2 15.89 3.51 10.35
C VAL A 2 16.87 3.11 11.43
N TYR A 3 18.13 2.89 11.04
CA TYR A 3 19.17 2.54 11.98
C TYR A 3 19.36 3.68 13.00
N ARG A 4 19.43 3.33 14.27
CA ARG A 4 19.81 4.24 15.35
C ARG A 4 20.96 3.58 16.11
N GLY A 5 22.06 4.31 16.29
CA GLY A 5 23.22 3.81 17.02
C GLY A 5 22.84 3.27 18.40
N GLY A 6 23.42 2.13 18.79
CA GLY A 6 23.15 1.45 20.06
C GLY A 6 21.95 0.48 20.04
N LEU A 7 21.19 0.39 18.93
CA LEU A 7 20.14 -0.62 18.77
C LEU A 7 20.64 -1.86 18.01
N TYR A 8 19.99 -3.00 18.25
CA TYR A 8 20.25 -4.25 17.56
C TYR A 8 20.16 -4.07 16.03
N ARG A 9 21.19 -4.54 15.33
CA ARG A 9 21.23 -4.60 13.88
C ARG A 9 20.71 -5.96 13.45
N VAL A 10 19.56 -5.95 12.78
CA VAL A 10 18.98 -7.17 12.22
C VAL A 10 19.85 -7.61 11.03
N PRO A 11 20.38 -8.85 11.02
CA PRO A 11 21.13 -9.37 9.87
C PRO A 11 20.19 -9.61 8.69
N THR A 12 20.77 -9.61 7.49
CA THR A 12 20.07 -10.03 6.26
C THR A 12 20.35 -11.50 5.99
N GLY A 13 19.34 -12.25 5.57
CA GLY A 13 19.45 -13.67 5.25
C GLY A 13 18.08 -14.34 5.29
N ASP A 14 18.04 -15.66 5.13
CA ASP A 14 16.80 -16.45 4.93
C ASP A 14 16.30 -17.13 6.21
N TYR A 15 16.93 -16.87 7.36
CA TYR A 15 16.57 -17.51 8.62
C TYR A 15 15.59 -16.68 9.46
N LEU A 16 14.98 -17.33 10.45
CA LEU A 16 14.02 -16.69 11.35
C LEU A 16 14.68 -15.52 12.09
N GLY A 17 14.10 -14.33 11.93
CA GLY A 17 14.58 -13.10 12.57
C GLY A 17 15.51 -12.27 11.69
N GLU A 18 15.85 -12.74 10.49
CA GLU A 18 16.64 -12.01 9.50
C GLU A 18 15.76 -11.19 8.56
N MET A 19 16.34 -10.15 7.93
CA MET A 19 15.68 -9.35 6.90
C MET A 19 15.96 -9.94 5.52
N THR A 20 14.93 -10.50 4.90
CA THR A 20 14.97 -10.98 3.51
C THR A 20 14.65 -9.85 2.52
N ASP A 21 15.16 -9.98 1.29
CA ASP A 21 14.78 -9.11 0.18
C ASP A 21 13.60 -9.72 -0.59
N GLU A 22 12.41 -9.16 -0.39
CA GLU A 22 11.17 -9.61 -1.06
C GLU A 22 11.17 -9.33 -2.58
N LEU A 23 12.07 -8.50 -3.10
CA LEU A 23 12.10 -8.15 -4.53
C LEU A 23 12.88 -9.15 -5.38
N ILE A 24 13.56 -10.12 -4.77
CA ILE A 24 14.31 -11.18 -5.48
C ILE A 24 13.41 -11.92 -6.48
N GLU A 25 12.13 -12.10 -6.18
CA GLU A 25 11.15 -12.73 -7.07
C GLU A 25 11.01 -12.01 -8.43
N TYR A 26 11.27 -10.69 -8.47
CA TYR A 26 11.22 -9.89 -9.69
C TYR A 26 12.55 -9.88 -10.45
N GLY A 27 13.59 -10.50 -9.89
CA GLY A 27 14.92 -10.66 -10.44
C GLY A 27 15.98 -9.90 -9.63
N PRO A 28 17.24 -10.36 -9.64
CA PRO A 28 18.32 -9.70 -8.92
C PRO A 28 18.48 -8.26 -9.40
N GLY A 29 18.63 -7.32 -8.44
CA GLY A 29 18.73 -5.88 -8.73
C GLY A 29 17.40 -5.20 -9.05
N SER A 30 16.26 -5.88 -8.90
CA SER A 30 14.95 -5.25 -8.97
C SER A 30 14.74 -4.28 -7.80
N TYR A 31 14.05 -3.19 -8.05
CA TYR A 31 13.80 -2.16 -7.03
C TYR A 31 12.42 -1.54 -7.19
N ILE A 32 11.88 -1.01 -6.10
CA ILE A 32 10.65 -0.21 -6.11
C ILE A 32 10.99 1.19 -6.62
N ALA A 33 10.44 1.55 -7.77
CA ALA A 33 10.64 2.86 -8.40
C ALA A 33 9.66 3.92 -7.87
N GLU A 34 8.41 3.51 -7.57
CA GLU A 34 7.40 4.41 -7.03
C GLU A 34 6.55 3.70 -5.97
N PHE A 35 6.19 4.42 -4.91
CA PHE A 35 5.36 3.93 -3.82
C PHE A 35 4.26 4.92 -3.47
N VAL A 36 3.04 4.42 -3.33
CA VAL A 36 1.85 5.19 -3.01
C VAL A 36 1.17 4.58 -1.79
N SER A 37 0.87 5.41 -0.79
CA SER A 37 0.13 4.99 0.40
C SER A 37 -1.22 5.69 0.49
N GLY A 38 -2.30 4.90 0.46
CA GLY A 38 -3.66 5.33 0.77
C GLY A 38 -4.06 5.12 2.23
N GLY A 39 -3.09 4.82 3.10
CA GLY A 39 -3.30 4.57 4.53
C GLY A 39 -2.95 3.14 4.97
N PRO A 40 -3.29 2.77 6.23
CA PRO A 40 -2.93 1.47 6.79
C PRO A 40 -3.48 0.30 5.96
N LYS A 41 -2.58 -0.57 5.49
CA LYS A 41 -2.89 -1.75 4.66
C LYS A 41 -3.52 -1.44 3.29
N THR A 42 -3.37 -0.20 2.81
CA THR A 42 -3.79 0.23 1.48
C THR A 42 -2.63 0.97 0.81
N TYR A 43 -1.90 0.29 -0.06
CA TYR A 43 -0.74 0.84 -0.74
C TYR A 43 -0.57 0.19 -2.12
N ALA A 44 0.17 0.86 -3.00
CA ALA A 44 0.56 0.32 -4.29
C ALA A 44 1.99 0.76 -4.61
N TYR A 45 2.69 -0.02 -5.41
CA TYR A 45 4.06 0.28 -5.81
C TYR A 45 4.37 -0.24 -7.22
N LEU A 46 5.32 0.43 -7.88
CA LEU A 46 5.87 0.03 -9.16
C LEU A 46 7.25 -0.57 -8.93
N VAL A 47 7.45 -1.81 -9.39
CA VAL A 47 8.74 -2.51 -9.33
C VAL A 47 9.36 -2.51 -10.71
N TRP A 48 10.60 -2.06 -10.84
CA TRP A 48 11.40 -2.38 -12.01
C TRP A 48 11.85 -3.84 -11.90
N SER A 49 11.30 -4.73 -12.72
CA SER A 49 11.64 -6.16 -12.72
C SER A 49 12.73 -6.44 -13.74
N THR A 50 13.88 -6.92 -13.28
CA THR A 50 14.97 -7.33 -14.17
C THR A 50 14.63 -8.62 -14.92
N ASN A 51 13.81 -9.51 -14.34
CA ASN A 51 13.34 -10.73 -15.02
C ASN A 51 12.47 -10.42 -16.25
N LYS A 52 11.59 -9.42 -16.17
CA LYS A 52 10.68 -9.03 -17.26
C LYS A 52 11.19 -7.85 -18.09
N ASN A 53 12.28 -7.22 -17.65
CA ASN A 53 12.80 -5.96 -18.17
C ASN A 53 11.72 -4.87 -18.32
N ALA A 54 10.82 -4.78 -17.33
CA ALA A 54 9.65 -3.91 -17.38
C ALA A 54 9.16 -3.52 -15.98
N PHE A 55 8.35 -2.47 -15.91
CA PHE A 55 7.66 -2.09 -14.67
C PHE A 55 6.48 -3.03 -14.39
N VAL A 56 6.42 -3.55 -13.17
CA VAL A 56 5.31 -4.36 -12.66
C VAL A 56 4.61 -3.58 -11.57
N GLU A 57 3.30 -3.36 -11.74
CA GLU A 57 2.47 -2.74 -10.72
C GLU A 57 1.97 -3.78 -9.71
N VAL A 58 2.02 -3.39 -8.44
CA VAL A 58 1.48 -4.19 -7.34
C VAL A 58 0.57 -3.32 -6.49
N CYS A 59 -0.68 -3.75 -6.31
CA CYS A 59 -1.66 -3.10 -5.45
C CYS A 59 -2.00 -4.00 -4.27
N LYS A 60 -2.06 -3.43 -3.06
CA LYS A 60 -2.41 -4.13 -1.81
C LYS A 60 -3.47 -3.31 -1.10
N ILE A 61 -4.72 -3.80 -1.07
CA ILE A 61 -5.86 -3.00 -0.65
C ILE A 61 -6.69 -3.72 0.39
N LYS A 62 -6.89 -3.08 1.54
CA LYS A 62 -7.62 -3.65 2.66
C LYS A 62 -9.11 -3.86 2.32
N GLY A 63 -9.61 -5.07 2.59
CA GLY A 63 -11.05 -5.37 2.53
C GLY A 63 -11.62 -5.56 1.12
N LEU A 64 -10.78 -5.52 0.10
CA LEU A 64 -11.14 -5.75 -1.30
C LEU A 64 -10.39 -6.97 -1.84
N THR A 65 -11.10 -7.77 -2.63
CA THR A 65 -10.47 -8.86 -3.36
C THR A 65 -10.07 -8.33 -4.73
N LEU A 66 -8.78 -8.27 -5.02
CA LEU A 66 -8.27 -7.80 -6.30
C LEU A 66 -8.49 -8.83 -7.42
N ASN A 67 -9.74 -8.99 -7.84
CA ASN A 67 -10.10 -9.71 -9.06
C ASN A 67 -9.90 -8.82 -10.29
N LEU A 68 -9.99 -9.38 -11.50
CA LEU A 68 -9.76 -8.62 -12.74
C LEU A 68 -10.63 -7.35 -12.85
N LYS A 69 -11.90 -7.41 -12.43
CA LYS A 69 -12.84 -6.28 -12.49
C LYS A 69 -12.46 -5.18 -11.48
N ALA A 70 -12.10 -5.57 -10.26
CA ALA A 70 -11.67 -4.68 -9.20
C ALA A 70 -10.31 -4.04 -9.51
N SER A 71 -9.32 -4.82 -9.96
CA SER A 71 -7.99 -4.33 -10.33
C SER A 71 -8.04 -3.36 -11.52
N LYS A 72 -8.96 -3.54 -12.48
CA LYS A 72 -9.19 -2.55 -13.55
C LYS A 72 -9.72 -1.22 -13.02
N LYS A 73 -10.57 -1.24 -12.00
CA LYS A 73 -11.12 -0.03 -11.37
C LYS A 73 -10.14 0.63 -10.41
N LEU A 74 -9.31 -0.17 -9.73
CA LEU A 74 -8.42 0.27 -8.68
C LEU A 74 -7.04 -0.34 -8.91
N ASN A 75 -6.26 0.38 -9.71
CA ASN A 75 -4.86 0.09 -10.04
C ASN A 75 -3.93 1.14 -9.42
N PHE A 76 -2.63 1.05 -9.74
CA PHE A 76 -1.62 1.96 -9.22
C PHE A 76 -1.95 3.42 -9.54
N ALA A 77 -2.24 3.70 -10.82
CA ALA A 77 -2.55 5.04 -11.30
C ALA A 77 -3.79 5.63 -10.60
N LYS A 78 -4.86 4.84 -10.45
CA LYS A 78 -6.08 5.31 -9.78
C LYS A 78 -5.85 5.56 -8.30
N LEU A 79 -5.10 4.69 -7.61
CA LEU A 79 -4.78 4.92 -6.20
C LEU A 79 -3.94 6.19 -6.03
N LYS A 80 -2.96 6.41 -6.90
CA LYS A 80 -2.14 7.64 -6.93
C LYS A 80 -2.99 8.89 -7.12
N GLU A 81 -3.88 8.87 -8.12
CA GLU A 81 -4.83 9.96 -8.38
C GLU A 81 -5.69 10.26 -7.15
N MET A 82 -6.25 9.23 -6.52
CA MET A 82 -7.08 9.40 -5.33
C MET A 82 -6.28 9.97 -4.14
N VAL A 83 -5.01 9.58 -3.96
CA VAL A 83 -4.15 10.06 -2.87
C VAL A 83 -3.75 11.52 -3.06
N LEU A 84 -3.44 11.93 -4.30
CA LEU A 84 -3.01 13.28 -4.63
C LEU A 84 -4.18 14.27 -4.78
N SER A 85 -5.38 13.77 -5.09
CA SER A 85 -6.58 14.60 -5.22
C SER A 85 -6.97 15.24 -3.89
N GLU A 86 -7.11 16.57 -3.88
CA GLU A 86 -7.66 17.32 -2.75
C GLU A 86 -9.14 16.98 -2.49
N VAL A 87 -9.85 16.60 -3.55
CA VAL A 87 -11.24 16.16 -3.47
C VAL A 87 -11.28 14.71 -3.01
N LYS A 88 -11.99 14.47 -1.91
CA LYS A 88 -12.23 13.11 -1.38
C LYS A 88 -13.14 12.34 -2.34
N SER A 89 -12.54 11.54 -3.20
CA SER A 89 -13.27 10.65 -4.10
C SER A 89 -13.51 9.28 -3.46
N SER A 90 -14.57 8.61 -3.91
CA SER A 90 -14.93 7.25 -3.51
C SER A 90 -15.20 6.39 -4.73
N LEU A 91 -14.84 5.12 -4.65
CA LEU A 91 -15.03 4.15 -5.73
C LEU A 91 -15.98 3.04 -5.31
N GLU A 92 -16.95 2.73 -6.15
CA GLU A 92 -17.86 1.62 -5.95
C GLU A 92 -17.37 0.38 -6.70
N ILE A 93 -17.14 -0.69 -5.94
CA ILE A 93 -16.63 -1.97 -6.43
C ILE A 93 -17.62 -3.04 -6.04
N THR A 94 -18.23 -3.64 -7.06
CA THR A 94 -19.23 -4.70 -6.91
C THR A 94 -18.58 -6.06 -7.15
N GLU A 95 -18.70 -6.94 -6.17
CA GLU A 95 -18.08 -8.27 -6.14
C GLU A 95 -19.10 -9.34 -5.71
N ASN A 96 -18.96 -10.53 -6.26
CA ASN A 96 -19.71 -11.69 -5.80
C ASN A 96 -19.05 -12.25 -4.54
N ARG A 97 -19.83 -12.42 -3.47
CA ARG A 97 -19.36 -12.91 -2.20
C ARG A 97 -20.12 -14.14 -1.76
N ILE A 98 -19.37 -15.12 -1.29
CA ILE A 98 -19.92 -16.34 -0.69
C ILE A 98 -20.39 -16.00 0.74
N ARG A 99 -21.67 -16.24 1.01
CA ARG A 99 -22.32 -16.05 2.31
C ARG A 99 -23.00 -17.35 2.73
N ARG A 100 -23.19 -17.50 4.05
CA ARG A 100 -23.94 -18.61 4.63
C ARG A 100 -25.27 -18.09 5.17
N THR A 101 -26.37 -18.75 4.79
CA THR A 101 -27.69 -18.44 5.32
C THR A 101 -27.85 -18.97 6.74
N LYS A 102 -28.91 -18.56 7.45
CA LYS A 102 -29.24 -19.11 8.78
C LYS A 102 -29.47 -20.62 8.72
N ASP A 103 -30.02 -21.10 7.62
CA ASP A 103 -30.25 -22.52 7.33
C ASP A 103 -28.98 -23.27 6.89
N LYS A 104 -27.80 -22.65 7.07
CA LYS A 104 -26.48 -23.21 6.77
C LYS A 104 -26.19 -23.42 5.28
N ASN A 105 -27.04 -22.94 4.36
CA ASN A 105 -26.81 -23.01 2.92
C ASN A 105 -25.74 -22.00 2.49
N VAL A 106 -24.93 -22.38 1.50
CA VAL A 106 -23.91 -21.51 0.91
C VAL A 106 -24.50 -20.86 -0.34
N VAL A 107 -24.53 -19.53 -0.35
CA VAL A 107 -25.08 -18.74 -1.46
C VAL A 107 -24.08 -17.69 -1.92
N THR A 108 -24.09 -17.40 -3.21
CA THR A 108 -23.30 -16.29 -3.78
C THR A 108 -24.20 -15.07 -3.90
N VAL A 109 -23.81 -13.98 -3.26
CA VAL A 109 -24.56 -12.70 -3.25
C VAL A 109 -23.68 -11.62 -3.83
N GLU A 110 -24.26 -10.77 -4.66
CA GLU A 110 -23.57 -9.58 -5.17
C GLU A 110 -23.54 -8.50 -4.08
N GLU A 111 -22.35 -8.03 -3.71
CA GLU A 111 -22.14 -6.96 -2.72
C GLU A 111 -21.38 -5.80 -3.35
N THR A 112 -21.87 -4.58 -3.16
CA THR A 112 -21.14 -3.35 -3.52
C THR A 112 -20.39 -2.81 -2.30
N LYS A 113 -19.08 -2.62 -2.46
CA LYS A 113 -18.22 -1.97 -1.48
C LYS A 113 -17.85 -0.58 -1.95
N ILE A 114 -17.91 0.38 -1.04
CA ILE A 114 -17.47 1.75 -1.29
C ILE A 114 -16.04 1.89 -0.75
N PHE A 115 -15.08 1.96 -1.64
CA PHE A 115 -13.68 2.23 -1.32
C PHE A 115 -13.45 3.73 -1.18
N LYS A 116 -12.80 4.12 -0.08
CA LYS A 116 -12.37 5.48 0.19
C LYS A 116 -10.97 5.44 0.78
N ILE A 117 -10.14 6.41 0.43
CA ILE A 117 -8.90 6.64 1.15
C ILE A 117 -9.27 7.04 2.57
N THR A 118 -8.86 6.21 3.52
CA THR A 118 -9.08 6.53 4.94
C THR A 118 -8.08 7.60 5.30
N GLY A 119 -8.57 8.76 5.76
CA GLY A 119 -7.77 9.95 5.97
C GLY A 119 -6.47 9.66 6.74
N PRO A 120 -5.36 10.33 6.38
CA PRO A 120 -4.08 10.01 6.97
C PRO A 120 -4.11 10.32 8.47
N LYS A 121 -3.62 9.37 9.28
CA LYS A 121 -3.24 9.63 10.69
C LYS A 121 -1.97 10.53 10.78
N ARG A 122 -1.70 11.29 9.73
CA ARG A 122 -0.51 12.09 9.46
C ARG A 122 -0.95 13.31 8.62
N LYS A 123 -0.19 14.40 8.67
CA LYS A 123 -0.40 15.59 7.83
C LYS A 123 0.41 15.42 6.55
N PHE A 124 -0.21 15.63 5.38
CA PHE A 124 0.53 15.72 4.12
C PHE A 124 1.40 16.98 4.11
N ASP A 125 2.63 16.82 3.66
CA ASP A 125 3.57 17.92 3.42
C ASP A 125 3.55 18.30 1.93
N CYS A 126 4.10 19.46 1.59
CA CYS A 126 4.14 19.94 0.19
C CYS A 126 4.96 19.01 -0.73
N ASP A 127 5.96 18.30 -0.20
CA ASP A 127 6.88 17.45 -0.96
C ASP A 127 6.38 15.99 -1.09
N HIS A 128 5.06 15.78 -1.11
CA HIS A 128 4.41 14.45 -1.09
C HIS A 128 4.78 13.56 0.11
N GLY A 129 5.45 14.15 1.11
CA GLY A 129 5.77 13.52 2.38
C GLY A 129 4.59 13.52 3.35
N THR A 130 4.75 12.84 4.49
CA THR A 130 3.77 12.89 5.58
C THR A 130 4.44 13.08 6.94
N LEU A 131 3.91 14.00 7.73
CA LEU A 131 4.38 14.32 9.08
C LEU A 131 3.41 13.75 10.12
N PRO A 132 3.90 13.26 11.27
CA PRO A 132 3.00 12.89 12.36
C PRO A 132 2.30 14.14 12.90
N TYR A 133 1.06 14.00 13.37
CA TYR A 133 0.41 15.09 14.12
C TYR A 133 1.22 15.40 15.38
N GLY A 134 1.45 16.69 15.65
CA GLY A 134 2.33 17.14 16.75
C GLY A 134 3.82 17.23 16.39
N TYR A 135 4.21 16.95 15.14
CA TYR A 135 5.58 17.22 14.70
C TYR A 135 5.90 18.72 14.83
N SER A 136 6.95 19.02 15.59
CA SER A 136 7.52 20.36 15.71
C SER A 136 8.96 20.33 15.22
N LYS A 137 9.31 21.24 14.29
CA LYS A 137 10.70 21.40 13.86
C LYS A 137 11.51 21.85 15.07
N ARG A 138 12.55 21.10 15.46
CA ARG A 138 13.50 21.55 16.50
C ARG A 138 14.09 22.87 16.02
N LYS A 139 13.99 23.93 16.83
CA LYS A 139 14.74 25.17 16.57
C LYS A 139 16.21 24.79 16.56
N ALA A 140 16.91 25.09 15.46
CA ALA A 140 18.36 25.03 15.46
C ALA A 140 18.84 25.98 16.56
N HIS A 141 19.59 25.47 17.53
CA HIS A 141 20.36 26.35 18.39
C HIS A 141 21.43 26.96 17.49
N SER A 142 21.25 28.23 17.12
CA SER A 142 22.32 29.06 16.59
C SER A 142 23.42 29.10 17.65
N ALA A 143 24.56 28.48 17.33
CA ALA A 143 25.80 28.66 18.06
C ALA A 143 26.31 30.10 17.87
#